data_AF-A0A6N2SWZ8-F1
#
_entry.id   AF-A0A6N2SWZ8-F1
#
_cell.length_a   1.000
_cell.length_b   1.000
_cell.length_c   1.000
_cell.angle_alpha   90.00
_cell.angle_beta   90.00
_cell.angle_gamma   90.00
#
_symmetry.space_group_name_H-M   'P 1'
#
loop_
_entity.id
_entity.type
_entity.pdbx_description
1 polymer ?
#
loop_
_entity_poly.entity_id
_entity_poly.type
_entity_poly.pdbx_seq_one_letter_code
_entity_poly.pdbx_strand_id
1 'polypeptide(L)'
;MNVEEMGFSTRTQNALKRNGIHRMEQLQGLGLSELLSLRGIGVRAAAEIQRKGSAVPRKPTKQELSQFLALKKEAESYQKRLRELEKDTASDPVEMEKIREKCREARMRCLKEIQWLEDFLQTIPDSRLRLIFAKRYLEGKSWQAVAFAIGHYDEQYPRKLHNRYLNT
;
A
#
# COMPACT_ATOMS: atom_id res chain seq x y z
N MET A 1 2.97 11.13 -8.91
CA MET A 1 3.15 10.78 -10.34
C MET A 1 2.26 11.68 -11.18
N ASN A 2 2.72 12.20 -12.32
CA ASN A 2 1.87 13.08 -13.15
C ASN A 2 0.84 12.25 -13.92
N VAL A 3 -0.38 12.78 -14.10
CA VAL A 3 -1.46 12.12 -14.86
C VAL A 3 -1.02 11.76 -16.30
N GLU A 4 -0.09 12.51 -16.87
CA GLU A 4 0.49 12.26 -18.21
C GLU A 4 1.37 11.02 -18.26
N GLU A 5 2.04 10.68 -17.16
CA GLU A 5 2.95 9.54 -17.04
C GLU A 5 2.19 8.23 -16.75
N MET A 6 0.89 8.31 -16.44
CA MET A 6 0.06 7.17 -16.06
C MET A 6 -0.49 6.37 -17.25
N GLY A 7 -0.15 6.76 -18.47
CA GLY A 7 -0.57 6.06 -19.68
C GLY A 7 -2.07 6.05 -19.91
N PHE A 8 -2.83 7.00 -19.36
CA PHE A 8 -4.26 7.17 -19.65
C PHE A 8 -4.51 7.52 -21.12
N SER A 9 -5.68 7.22 -21.65
CA SER A 9 -6.10 7.73 -22.95
C SER A 9 -6.09 9.27 -22.97
N THR A 10 -5.77 9.86 -24.12
CA THR A 10 -5.69 11.34 -24.28
C THR A 10 -6.98 12.04 -23.81
N ARG A 11 -8.14 11.41 -24.04
CA ARG A 11 -9.44 11.93 -23.58
C ARG A 11 -9.52 11.96 -22.05
N THR A 12 -9.13 10.88 -21.38
CA THR A 12 -9.10 10.78 -19.92
C THR A 12 -8.12 11.80 -19.35
N GLN A 13 -6.91 11.92 -19.91
CA GLN A 13 -5.93 12.92 -19.47
C GLN A 13 -6.46 14.35 -19.60
N ASN A 14 -7.04 14.70 -20.75
CA ASN A 14 -7.58 16.04 -20.98
C ASN A 14 -8.77 16.36 -20.07
N ALA A 15 -9.64 15.37 -19.80
CA ALA A 15 -10.74 15.53 -18.87
C ALA A 15 -10.23 15.76 -17.43
N LEU A 16 -9.24 15.00 -16.98
CA LEU A 16 -8.63 15.19 -15.66
C LEU A 16 -8.01 16.58 -15.50
N LYS A 17 -7.19 17.01 -16.48
CA LYS A 17 -6.58 18.34 -16.48
C LYS A 17 -7.63 19.46 -16.43
N ARG A 18 -8.74 19.33 -17.16
CA ARG A 18 -9.85 20.31 -17.15
C ARG A 18 -10.56 20.40 -15.80
N ASN A 19 -10.52 19.35 -14.99
CA ASN A 19 -11.04 19.34 -13.64
C ASN A 19 -9.95 19.70 -12.59
N GLY A 20 -8.79 20.22 -13.02
CA GLY A 20 -7.70 20.61 -12.12
C GLY A 20 -6.93 19.42 -11.51
N ILE A 21 -7.10 18.23 -12.07
CA ILE A 21 -6.41 17.01 -11.62
C ILE A 21 -5.17 16.80 -12.47
N HIS A 22 -4.02 17.09 -11.88
CA HIS A 22 -2.71 17.01 -12.55
C HIS A 22 -1.84 15.92 -11.97
N ARG A 23 -2.07 15.55 -10.70
CA ARG A 23 -1.29 14.56 -9.99
C ARG A 23 -2.14 13.36 -9.60
N MET A 24 -1.52 12.20 -9.67
CA MET A 24 -2.13 10.90 -9.36
C MET A 24 -2.72 10.84 -7.95
N GLU A 25 -2.11 11.53 -7.00
CA GLU A 25 -2.53 11.59 -5.60
C GLU A 25 -3.93 12.23 -5.46
N GLN A 26 -4.33 13.11 -6.40
CA GLN A 26 -5.68 13.71 -6.43
C GLN A 26 -6.75 12.73 -6.92
N LEU A 27 -6.36 11.62 -7.55
CA LEU A 27 -7.26 10.53 -7.94
C LEU A 27 -7.41 9.48 -6.85
N GLN A 28 -6.45 9.41 -5.92
CA GLN A 28 -6.44 8.41 -4.86
C GLN A 28 -7.56 8.68 -3.86
N GLY A 29 -8.42 7.68 -3.67
CA GLY A 29 -9.57 7.78 -2.78
C GLY A 29 -10.86 8.25 -3.45
N LEU A 30 -10.82 8.68 -4.73
CA LEU A 30 -12.04 8.99 -5.47
C LEU A 30 -12.81 7.71 -5.81
N GLY A 31 -14.05 7.64 -5.33
CA GLY A 31 -15.00 6.59 -5.66
C GLY A 31 -15.53 6.69 -7.10
N LEU A 32 -16.19 5.64 -7.57
CA LEU A 32 -16.76 5.62 -8.93
C LEU A 32 -17.77 6.75 -9.16
N SER A 33 -18.60 7.06 -8.16
CA SER A 33 -19.59 8.13 -8.21
C SER A 33 -18.94 9.52 -8.32
N GLU A 34 -17.88 9.76 -7.57
CA GLU A 34 -17.12 11.02 -7.59
C GLU A 34 -16.38 11.21 -8.91
N LEU A 35 -15.83 10.13 -9.48
CA LEU A 35 -15.22 10.18 -10.80
C LEU A 35 -16.25 10.50 -11.89
N LEU A 36 -17.44 9.92 -11.82
CA LEU A 36 -18.51 10.15 -12.78
C LEU A 36 -19.14 11.55 -12.68
N SER A 37 -18.99 12.24 -11.55
CA SER A 37 -19.45 13.62 -11.41
C SER A 37 -18.47 14.63 -12.04
N LEU A 38 -17.23 14.24 -12.33
CA LEU A 38 -16.25 15.09 -13.00
C LEU A 38 -16.66 15.36 -14.45
N ARG A 39 -16.52 16.64 -14.85
CA ARG A 39 -16.93 17.07 -16.20
C ARG A 39 -16.13 16.32 -17.26
N GLY A 40 -16.82 15.60 -18.13
CA GLY A 40 -16.22 14.89 -19.26
C GLY A 40 -15.64 13.51 -18.93
N ILE A 41 -15.83 13.01 -17.70
CA ILE A 41 -15.51 11.64 -17.31
C ILE A 41 -16.78 10.77 -17.43
N GLY A 42 -16.75 9.79 -18.33
CA GLY A 42 -17.80 8.78 -18.45
C GLY A 42 -17.34 7.42 -17.90
N VAL A 43 -18.24 6.44 -17.86
CA VAL A 43 -18.00 5.09 -17.28
C VAL A 43 -16.70 4.44 -17.76
N ARG A 44 -16.37 4.56 -19.05
CA ARG A 44 -15.12 4.00 -19.60
C ARG A 44 -13.86 4.69 -19.07
N ALA A 45 -13.89 6.01 -18.99
CA ALA A 45 -12.79 6.81 -18.44
C ALA A 45 -12.66 6.57 -16.94
N ALA A 46 -13.78 6.50 -16.21
CA ALA A 46 -13.80 6.16 -14.79
C ALA A 46 -13.24 4.75 -14.53
N ALA A 47 -13.62 3.74 -15.33
CA ALA A 47 -13.07 2.39 -15.22
C ALA A 47 -11.59 2.31 -15.63
N GLU A 48 -11.14 3.15 -16.54
CA GLU A 48 -9.72 3.31 -16.87
C GLU A 48 -8.95 3.94 -15.69
N ILE A 49 -9.48 5.03 -15.12
CA ILE A 49 -8.95 5.71 -13.94
C ILE A 49 -8.91 4.76 -12.75
N GLN A 50 -9.96 3.99 -12.51
CA GLN A 50 -9.98 3.02 -11.41
C GLN A 50 -8.96 1.92 -11.64
N ARG A 51 -8.89 1.30 -12.83
CA ARG A 51 -7.90 0.24 -13.08
C ARG A 51 -6.46 0.71 -12.97
N LYS A 52 -6.12 1.86 -13.56
CA LYS A 52 -4.75 2.38 -13.56
C LYS A 52 -4.41 3.16 -12.29
N GLY A 53 -5.41 3.79 -11.68
CA GLY A 53 -5.30 4.49 -10.39
C GLY A 53 -5.28 3.54 -9.20
N SER A 54 -5.92 2.37 -9.29
CA SER A 54 -5.75 1.27 -8.31
C SER A 54 -4.45 0.51 -8.49
N ALA A 55 -3.85 0.54 -9.69
CA ALA A 55 -2.59 -0.16 -9.98
C ALA A 55 -1.37 0.53 -9.35
N VAL A 56 -1.50 1.80 -8.94
CA VAL A 56 -0.43 2.50 -8.23
C VAL A 56 -0.92 2.77 -6.79
N PRO A 57 -0.32 2.15 -5.78
CA PRO A 57 -0.71 2.38 -4.39
C PRO A 57 -0.44 3.82 -3.96
N ARG A 58 -1.29 4.34 -3.07
CA ARG A 58 -1.03 5.62 -2.40
C ARG A 58 0.24 5.59 -1.60
N LYS A 59 0.90 6.75 -1.54
CA LYS A 59 2.07 6.93 -0.69
C LYS A 59 1.61 6.77 0.78
N PRO A 60 2.22 5.85 1.54
CA PRO A 60 1.90 5.65 2.94
C PRO A 60 2.53 6.75 3.81
N THR A 61 1.89 7.00 4.94
CA THR A 61 2.45 7.80 6.03
C THR A 61 3.56 7.02 6.76
N LYS A 62 4.38 7.74 7.53
CA LYS A 62 5.40 7.11 8.40
C LYS A 62 4.78 6.16 9.43
N GLN A 63 3.59 6.49 9.91
CA GLN A 63 2.86 5.67 10.88
C GLN A 63 2.44 4.34 10.25
N GLU A 64 1.83 4.38 9.07
CA GLU A 64 1.43 3.17 8.32
C GLU A 64 2.65 2.30 7.97
N LEU A 65 3.74 2.91 7.50
CA LEU A 65 4.99 2.18 7.24
C LEU A 65 5.54 1.50 8.51
N SER A 66 5.46 2.16 9.67
CA SER A 66 5.96 1.62 10.94
C SER A 66 5.13 0.43 11.45
N GLN A 67 3.88 0.29 11.01
CA GLN A 67 2.98 -0.80 11.39
C GLN A 67 3.28 -2.11 10.63
N PHE A 68 4.06 -2.07 9.54
CA PHE A 68 4.31 -3.22 8.66
C PHE A 68 4.66 -4.51 9.43
N LEU A 69 5.64 -4.45 10.33
CA LEU A 69 6.07 -5.61 11.11
C LEU A 69 5.02 -6.09 12.12
N ALA A 70 4.21 -5.17 12.66
CA ALA A 70 3.11 -5.53 13.57
C ALA A 70 2.02 -6.27 12.78
N LEU A 71 1.60 -5.73 11.64
CA LEU A 71 0.63 -6.35 10.73
C LEU A 71 1.07 -7.76 10.30
N LYS A 72 2.36 -7.94 10.00
CA LYS A 72 2.91 -9.26 9.65
C LYS A 72 2.79 -10.26 10.80
N LYS A 73 3.15 -9.84 12.02
CA LYS A 73 3.01 -10.66 13.23
C LYS A 73 1.55 -10.99 13.54
N GLU A 74 0.64 -10.04 13.35
CA GLU A 74 -0.80 -10.26 13.51
C GLU A 74 -1.33 -11.28 12.50
N ALA A 75 -0.98 -11.14 11.22
CA ALA A 75 -1.36 -12.09 10.17
C ALA A 75 -0.84 -13.51 10.45
N GLU A 76 0.41 -13.62 10.94
CA GLU A 76 1.02 -14.89 11.36
C GLU A 76 0.30 -15.49 12.58
N SER A 77 -0.07 -14.66 13.56
CA SER A 77 -0.85 -15.09 14.74
C SER A 77 -2.22 -15.64 14.35
N TYR A 78 -2.96 -14.95 13.49
CA TYR A 78 -4.24 -15.44 12.98
C TYR A 78 -4.09 -16.73 12.18
N GLN A 79 -3.03 -16.85 11.38
CA GLN A 79 -2.75 -18.08 10.65
C GLN A 79 -2.47 -19.25 11.59
N LYS A 80 -1.70 -19.03 12.66
CA LYS A 80 -1.45 -20.05 13.68
C LYS A 80 -2.75 -20.50 14.36
N ARG A 81 -3.58 -19.53 14.78
CA ARG A 81 -4.88 -19.80 15.39
C ARG A 81 -5.80 -20.59 14.47
N LEU A 82 -5.84 -20.26 13.17
CA LEU A 82 -6.62 -21.02 12.19
C LEU A 82 -6.19 -22.49 12.13
N ARG A 83 -4.88 -22.76 12.10
CA ARG A 83 -4.34 -24.14 12.12
C ARG A 83 -4.70 -24.91 13.38
N GLU A 84 -4.80 -24.22 14.53
CA GLU A 84 -5.22 -24.83 15.79
C GLU A 84 -6.71 -25.18 15.74
N LEU A 85 -7.55 -24.26 15.25
CA LEU A 85 -8.99 -24.48 15.07
C LEU A 85 -9.32 -25.55 14.01
N GLU A 86 -8.47 -25.74 13.01
CA GLU A 86 -8.63 -26.82 12.02
C GLU A 86 -8.41 -28.21 12.61
N LYS A 87 -7.62 -28.31 13.69
CA LYS A 87 -7.35 -29.57 14.38
C LYS A 87 -8.40 -29.91 15.43
N ASP A 88 -9.19 -28.93 15.87
CA ASP A 88 -10.27 -29.16 16.81
C ASP A 88 -11.48 -29.76 16.08
N THR A 89 -11.65 -31.07 16.26
CA THR A 89 -12.82 -31.82 15.77
C THR A 89 -13.79 -32.19 16.89
N ALA A 90 -13.49 -31.83 18.14
CA ALA A 90 -14.27 -32.19 19.30
C ALA A 90 -15.36 -31.15 19.61
N SER A 91 -15.08 -29.88 19.28
CA SER A 91 -16.00 -28.76 19.47
C SER A 91 -17.12 -28.71 18.41
N ASP A 92 -18.19 -27.96 18.71
CA ASP A 92 -19.33 -27.75 17.81
C ASP A 92 -18.87 -27.23 16.43
N PRO A 93 -19.10 -27.99 15.34
CA PRO A 93 -18.61 -27.62 14.00
C PRO A 93 -19.16 -26.29 13.47
N VAL A 94 -20.40 -25.94 13.81
CA VAL A 94 -21.04 -24.70 13.34
C VAL A 94 -20.43 -23.50 14.05
N GLU A 95 -20.19 -23.61 15.36
CA GLU A 95 -19.57 -22.52 16.11
C GLU A 95 -18.08 -22.36 15.75
N MET A 96 -17.35 -23.46 15.57
CA MET A 96 -15.96 -23.42 15.12
C MET A 96 -15.81 -22.75 13.75
N GLU A 97 -16.75 -22.99 12.81
CA GLU A 97 -16.69 -22.33 11.51
C GLU A 97 -16.86 -20.81 11.61
N LYS A 98 -17.76 -20.31 12.48
CA LYS A 98 -17.90 -18.86 12.69
C LYS A 98 -16.61 -18.24 13.24
N ILE A 99 -15.94 -18.93 14.17
CA ILE A 99 -14.67 -18.44 14.73
C ILE A 99 -13.57 -18.45 13.66
N ARG A 100 -13.50 -19.52 12.85
CA ARG A 100 -12.57 -19.59 11.71
C ARG A 100 -12.81 -18.44 10.76
N GLU A 101 -14.05 -18.17 10.40
CA GLU A 101 -14.36 -17.09 9.45
C GLU A 101 -13.93 -15.71 9.99
N LYS A 102 -14.25 -15.39 11.25
CA LYS A 102 -13.76 -14.15 11.88
C LYS A 102 -12.23 -14.05 11.88
N CYS A 103 -11.53 -15.16 12.10
CA CYS A 103 -10.07 -15.19 12.04
C CYS A 103 -9.54 -15.00 10.61
N ARG A 104 -10.19 -15.60 9.61
CA ARG A 104 -9.85 -15.41 8.17
C ARG A 104 -10.05 -13.97 7.75
N GLU A 105 -11.17 -13.35 8.11
CA GLU A 105 -11.46 -11.94 7.82
C GLU A 105 -10.45 -11.00 8.46
N ALA A 106 -10.09 -11.22 9.73
CA ALA A 106 -9.07 -10.43 10.41
C ALA A 106 -7.69 -10.58 9.73
N ARG A 107 -7.28 -11.81 9.42
CA ARG A 107 -6.04 -12.07 8.67
C ARG A 107 -6.04 -11.41 7.31
N MET A 108 -7.16 -11.48 6.58
CA MET A 108 -7.28 -10.91 5.24
C MET A 108 -7.14 -9.38 5.26
N ARG A 109 -7.64 -8.71 6.30
CA ARG A 109 -7.42 -7.27 6.50
C ARG A 109 -5.93 -6.94 6.65
N CYS A 110 -5.21 -7.64 7.53
CA CYS A 110 -3.77 -7.46 7.69
C CYS A 110 -3.02 -7.69 6.37
N LEU A 111 -3.35 -8.76 5.64
CA LEU A 111 -2.69 -9.09 4.37
C LEU A 111 -2.91 -8.03 3.29
N LYS A 112 -4.11 -7.45 3.20
CA LYS A 112 -4.39 -6.36 2.25
C LYS A 112 -3.54 -5.12 2.54
N GLU A 113 -3.37 -4.77 3.81
CA GLU A 113 -2.52 -3.64 4.20
C GLU A 113 -1.03 -3.92 3.95
N ILE A 114 -0.56 -5.14 4.25
CA ILE A 114 0.81 -5.58 3.92
C ILE A 114 1.05 -5.47 2.42
N GLN A 115 0.16 -6.03 1.60
CA GLN A 115 0.28 -6.01 0.15
C GLN A 115 0.33 -4.57 -0.37
N TRP A 116 -0.54 -3.70 0.13
CA TRP A 116 -0.53 -2.28 -0.26
C TRP A 116 0.82 -1.59 0.05
N LEU A 117 1.43 -1.88 1.20
CA LEU A 117 2.75 -1.35 1.55
C LEU A 117 3.87 -1.94 0.68
N GLU A 118 3.82 -3.24 0.37
CA GLU A 118 4.79 -3.92 -0.51
C GLU A 118 4.70 -3.39 -1.94
N ASP A 119 3.49 -3.24 -2.46
CA ASP A 119 3.24 -2.66 -3.78
C ASP A 119 3.81 -1.23 -3.82
N PHE A 120 3.63 -0.44 -2.75
CA PHE A 120 4.18 0.92 -2.70
C PHE A 120 5.71 0.90 -2.82
N LEU A 121 6.39 -0.02 -2.15
CA LEU A 121 7.84 -0.12 -2.28
C LEU A 121 8.28 -0.45 -3.70
N GLN A 122 7.51 -1.25 -4.45
CA GLN A 122 7.81 -1.53 -5.86
C GLN A 122 7.66 -0.30 -6.75
N THR A 123 6.83 0.68 -6.36
CA THR A 123 6.68 1.93 -7.14
C THR A 123 7.86 2.88 -7.03
N ILE A 124 8.69 2.80 -5.98
CA ILE A 124 9.82 3.71 -5.77
C ILE A 124 10.87 3.42 -6.84
N PRO A 125 11.20 4.33 -7.79
CA PRO A 125 12.09 3.98 -8.90
C PRO A 125 13.55 3.78 -8.50
N ASP A 126 14.05 4.61 -7.57
CA ASP A 126 15.44 4.57 -7.10
C ASP A 126 15.70 3.33 -6.25
N SER A 127 16.64 2.48 -6.69
CA SER A 127 16.93 1.20 -6.05
C SER A 127 17.54 1.36 -4.65
N ARG A 128 18.35 2.41 -4.45
CA ARG A 128 18.93 2.73 -3.13
C ARG A 128 17.84 3.17 -2.16
N LEU A 129 16.91 3.99 -2.60
CA LEU A 129 15.78 4.43 -1.79
C LEU A 129 14.86 3.25 -1.47
N ARG A 130 14.54 2.38 -2.44
CA ARG A 130 13.83 1.10 -2.15
C ARG A 130 14.52 0.31 -1.05
N LEU A 131 15.84 0.16 -1.12
CA LEU A 131 16.64 -0.54 -0.10
C LEU A 131 16.53 0.14 1.27
N ILE A 132 16.62 1.47 1.34
CA ILE A 132 16.45 2.24 2.59
C ILE A 132 15.09 1.93 3.23
N PHE A 133 14.01 1.98 2.46
CA PHE A 133 12.66 1.69 2.97
C PHE A 133 12.51 0.22 3.40
N ALA A 134 12.99 -0.73 2.60
CA ALA A 134 12.94 -2.15 2.94
C ALA A 134 13.70 -2.45 4.24
N LYS A 135 14.95 -1.97 4.37
CA LYS A 135 15.72 -2.12 5.61
C LYS A 135 15.01 -1.49 6.81
N ARG A 136 14.43 -0.30 6.63
CA ARG A 136 13.78 0.42 7.73
C ARG A 136 12.48 -0.25 8.18
N TYR A 137 11.63 -0.67 7.25
CA TYR A 137 10.24 -1.05 7.55
C TYR A 137 9.96 -2.54 7.40
N LEU A 138 10.55 -3.23 6.43
CA LEU A 138 10.37 -4.67 6.23
C LEU A 138 11.28 -5.48 7.17
N GLU A 139 12.45 -4.94 7.51
CA GLU A 139 13.41 -5.58 8.41
C GLU A 139 13.50 -4.92 9.80
N GLY A 140 12.89 -3.75 10.00
CA GLY A 140 12.88 -3.05 11.29
C GLY A 140 14.25 -2.51 11.75
N LYS A 141 15.18 -2.25 10.83
CA LYS A 141 16.54 -1.79 11.17
C LYS A 141 16.54 -0.35 11.70
N SER A 142 17.45 -0.02 12.62
CA SER A 142 17.72 1.36 13.05
C SER A 142 18.27 2.21 11.88
N TRP A 143 18.16 3.54 11.94
CA TRP A 143 18.71 4.40 10.89
C TRP A 143 20.23 4.22 10.73
N GLN A 144 20.95 4.01 11.82
CA GLN A 144 22.37 3.65 11.81
C GLN A 144 22.63 2.34 11.06
N ALA A 145 21.86 1.28 11.33
CA ALA A 145 22.00 0.01 10.63
C ALA A 145 21.61 0.12 9.14
N VAL A 146 20.63 0.97 8.80
CA VAL A 146 20.29 1.29 7.41
C VAL A 146 21.47 1.99 6.73
N ALA A 147 22.11 2.98 7.37
CA ALA A 147 23.28 3.67 6.83
C ALA A 147 24.39 2.69 6.48
N PHE A 148 24.76 1.80 7.42
CA PHE A 148 25.77 0.78 7.17
C PHE A 148 25.37 -0.15 6.02
N ALA A 149 24.10 -0.56 5.93
CA ALA A 149 23.61 -1.42 4.86
C ALA A 149 23.70 -0.77 3.46
N ILE A 150 23.74 0.56 3.37
CA ILE A 150 23.90 1.29 2.11
C ILE A 150 25.31 1.85 1.89
N GLY A 151 26.29 1.43 2.70
CA GLY A 151 27.70 1.86 2.59
C GLY A 151 28.00 3.25 3.14
N HIS A 152 27.15 3.78 4.03
CA HIS A 152 27.35 5.06 4.71
C HIS A 152 27.49 4.87 6.23
N TYR A 153 28.06 5.86 6.91
CA TYR A 153 28.27 5.82 8.36
C TYR A 153 27.31 6.74 9.14
N ASP A 154 26.81 7.81 8.52
CA ASP A 154 25.90 8.76 9.15
C ASP A 154 24.44 8.39 8.88
N GLU A 155 23.69 8.12 9.95
CA GLU A 155 22.26 7.82 9.90
C GLU A 155 21.38 8.95 9.30
N GLN A 156 21.87 10.20 9.32
CA GLN A 156 21.16 11.34 8.77
C GLN A 156 21.08 11.29 7.25
N TYR A 157 22.05 10.65 6.58
CA TYR A 157 22.06 10.50 5.12
C TYR A 157 20.83 9.72 4.61
N PRO A 158 20.58 8.45 5.01
CA PRO A 158 19.39 7.73 4.56
C PRO A 158 18.09 8.38 5.06
N ARG A 159 18.09 8.95 6.28
CA ARG A 159 16.90 9.59 6.86
C ARG A 159 16.44 10.81 6.06
N LYS A 160 17.37 11.65 5.58
CA LYS A 160 17.06 12.82 4.73
C LYS A 160 16.49 12.40 3.38
N LEU A 161 17.08 11.41 2.72
CA LEU A 161 16.59 10.88 1.44
C LEU A 161 15.16 10.33 1.59
N HIS A 162 14.95 9.50 2.61
CA HIS A 162 13.64 8.97 2.95
C HIS A 162 12.59 10.07 3.20
N ASN A 163 12.91 11.04 4.07
CA ASN A 163 11.97 12.11 4.43
C ASN A 163 11.63 13.00 3.23
N ARG A 164 12.63 13.32 2.40
CA ARG A 164 12.41 14.08 1.18
C ARG A 164 11.40 13.37 0.30
N TYR A 165 11.61 12.08 0.07
CA TYR A 165 10.69 11.30 -0.76
C TYR A 165 9.28 11.27 -0.21
N LEU A 166 9.07 11.06 1.10
CA LEU A 166 7.72 11.06 1.67
C LEU A 166 7.02 12.42 1.64
N ASN A 167 7.77 13.52 1.69
CA ASN A 167 7.20 14.88 1.73
C ASN A 167 7.03 15.53 0.34
N THR A 168 7.23 14.78 -0.75
CA THR A 168 7.00 15.24 -2.15
C THR A 168 5.65 14.80 -2.69
#